data_AF-A0A2I0DZ85-F1
#
_entry.id   AF-A0A2I0DZ85-F1
#
_cell.length_a   1.000
_cell.length_b   1.000
_cell.length_c   1.000
_cell.angle_alpha   90.00
_cell.angle_beta   90.00
_cell.angle_gamma   90.00
#
_symmetry.space_group_name_H-M   'P 1'
#
loop_
_entity.id
_entity.type
_entity.pdbx_description
1 polymer ?
#
loop_
_entity_poly.entity_id
_entity_poly.type
_entity_poly.pdbx_seq_one_letter_code
_entity_poly.pdbx_strand_id
1 'polypeptide(L)'
;MKWNWIGNLTLKQKFVIVIAPSLLASILFGGLYANDQYKLTKELDQVLILSQLAVANSSLVHEIQKERGMSAGFIGSNGSAFQSKLPLQQRDTDKLIHTFQSFLSDHPLPSAFTTEIRNTKNLISEIPEIRKKVKGLSINVADEVAFYTALNKELLSIVDLTAKKGANQQIAIKAAA
;
A
#
# COMPACT_ATOMS: atom_id res chain seq x y z
N MET A 1 34.22 35.74 -43.07
CA MET A 1 35.21 34.79 -42.51
C MET A 1 35.10 33.49 -43.30
N LYS A 2 35.95 33.25 -44.31
CA LYS A 2 35.86 32.03 -45.14
C LYS A 2 36.24 30.83 -44.27
N TRP A 3 35.30 29.91 -44.07
CA TRP A 3 35.51 28.65 -43.33
C TRP A 3 36.40 27.70 -44.16
N ASN A 4 37.68 28.07 -44.34
CA ASN A 4 38.66 27.29 -45.11
C ASN A 4 38.96 25.91 -44.51
N TRP A 5 38.56 25.68 -43.25
CA TRP A 5 38.77 24.41 -42.56
C TRP A 5 37.84 23.29 -43.06
N ILE A 6 36.60 23.59 -43.42
CA ILE A 6 35.65 22.58 -43.94
C ILE A 6 35.96 22.20 -45.38
N GLY A 7 36.56 23.09 -46.17
CA GLY A 7 36.95 22.82 -47.55
C GLY A 7 37.93 21.64 -47.67
N ASN A 8 38.90 21.56 -46.75
CA ASN A 8 40.00 20.59 -46.75
C ASN A 8 39.65 19.22 -46.13
N LEU A 9 38.41 19.04 -45.64
CA LEU A 9 37.96 17.76 -45.10
C LEU A 9 37.62 16.77 -46.23
N THR A 10 37.96 15.50 -46.01
CA THR A 10 37.56 14.40 -46.90
C THR A 10 36.03 14.28 -46.94
N LEU A 11 35.47 13.75 -48.03
CA LEU A 11 34.02 13.61 -48.21
C LEU A 11 33.35 12.90 -47.01
N LYS A 12 34.01 11.87 -46.45
CA LYS A 12 33.57 11.11 -45.27
C LYS A 12 33.38 12.00 -44.03
N GLN A 13 34.33 12.90 -43.76
CA GLN A 13 34.28 13.80 -42.60
C GLN A 13 33.14 14.83 -42.72
N LYS A 14 32.87 15.32 -43.94
CA LYS A 14 31.75 16.24 -44.20
C LYS A 14 30.41 15.57 -43.91
N PHE A 15 30.22 14.30 -44.30
CA PHE A 15 29.02 13.52 -43.95
C PHE A 15 28.87 13.29 -42.45
N VAL A 16 29.96 12.97 -41.75
CA VAL A 16 29.92 12.77 -40.28
C VAL A 16 29.50 14.05 -39.56
N ILE A 17 30.00 15.22 -39.96
CA ILE A 17 29.63 16.51 -39.33
C ILE A 17 28.13 16.82 -39.46
N VAL A 18 27.50 16.41 -40.55
CA VAL A 18 26.06 16.64 -40.77
C VAL A 18 25.20 15.60 -40.05
N ILE A 19 25.62 14.34 -40.05
CA ILE A 19 24.81 13.22 -39.53
C ILE A 19 25.00 13.04 -38.01
N ALA A 20 26.21 13.25 -37.49
CA ALA A 20 26.54 12.99 -36.09
C ALA A 20 25.70 13.80 -35.08
N PRO A 21 25.41 15.10 -35.28
CA PRO A 21 24.57 15.84 -34.35
C PRO A 21 23.16 15.27 -34.24
N SER A 22 22.58 14.85 -35.37
CA SER A 22 21.24 14.24 -35.42
C SER A 22 21.22 12.86 -34.74
N LEU A 23 22.26 12.04 -34.95
CA LEU A 23 22.39 10.76 -34.25
C LEU A 23 22.60 10.94 -32.75
N LEU A 24 23.44 11.89 -32.34
CA LEU A 24 23.68 12.20 -30.92
C LEU A 24 22.40 12.68 -30.24
N ALA A 25 21.63 13.57 -30.88
CA ALA A 25 20.34 14.01 -30.37
C ALA A 25 19.38 12.81 -30.18
N SER A 26 19.24 11.95 -31.19
CA SER A 26 18.39 10.76 -31.11
C SER A 26 18.78 9.80 -29.98
N ILE A 27 20.09 9.59 -29.76
CA ILE A 27 20.57 8.74 -28.66
C ILE A 27 20.26 9.38 -27.30
N LEU A 28 20.50 10.69 -27.15
CA LEU A 28 20.22 11.41 -25.91
C LEU A 28 18.71 11.40 -25.59
N PHE A 29 17.86 11.75 -26.55
CA PHE A 29 16.41 11.73 -26.37
C PHE A 29 15.89 10.30 -26.11
N GLY A 30 16.39 9.31 -26.83
CA GLY A 30 16.04 7.91 -26.60
C GLY A 30 16.43 7.43 -25.19
N GLY A 31 17.61 7.82 -24.71
CA GLY A 31 18.08 7.50 -23.36
C GLY A 31 17.25 8.18 -22.26
N LEU A 32 16.92 9.47 -22.42
CA LEU A 32 16.04 10.20 -21.51
C LEU A 32 14.64 9.57 -21.46
N TYR A 33 14.07 9.27 -22.63
CA TYR A 33 12.76 8.62 -22.76
C TYR A 33 12.75 7.23 -22.10
N ALA A 34 13.78 6.41 -22.34
CA ALA A 34 13.90 5.10 -21.73
C ALA A 34 14.00 5.18 -20.19
N ASN A 35 14.72 6.15 -19.65
CA ASN A 35 14.83 6.37 -18.21
C ASN A 35 13.50 6.82 -17.59
N ASP A 36 12.75 7.70 -18.26
CA ASP A 36 11.44 8.14 -17.80
C ASP A 36 10.41 7.00 -17.84
N GLN A 37 10.44 6.17 -18.89
CA GLN A 37 9.61 4.98 -18.98
C GLN A 37 9.97 3.96 -17.89
N TYR A 38 11.26 3.77 -17.60
CA TYR A 38 11.70 2.90 -16.52
C TYR A 38 11.18 3.37 -15.15
N LYS A 39 11.24 4.67 -14.86
CA LYS A 39 10.68 5.25 -13.62
C LYS A 39 9.16 5.08 -13.55
N LEU A 40 8.46 5.30 -14.65
CA LEU A 40 7.01 5.13 -14.72
C LEU A 40 6.58 3.69 -14.38
N THR A 41 7.28 2.69 -14.93
CA THR A 41 7.02 1.28 -14.59
C THR A 41 7.20 1.01 -13.10
N LYS A 42 8.23 1.57 -12.46
CA LYS A 42 8.43 1.42 -11.01
C LYS A 42 7.35 2.10 -10.18
N GLU A 43 6.86 3.27 -10.61
CA GLU A 43 5.72 3.92 -9.97
C GLU A 43 4.44 3.09 -10.10
N LEU A 44 4.20 2.47 -11.25
CA LEU A 44 3.05 1.58 -11.49
C LEU A 44 3.10 0.33 -10.61
N ASP A 45 4.26 -0.33 -10.49
CA ASP A 45 4.45 -1.47 -9.58
C ASP A 45 4.09 -1.08 -8.14
N GLN A 46 4.49 0.12 -7.71
CA GLN A 46 4.18 0.61 -6.39
C GLN A 46 2.68 0.88 -6.21
N VAL A 47 2.00 1.46 -7.20
CA VAL A 47 0.54 1.64 -7.16
C VAL A 47 -0.19 0.30 -7.09
N LEU A 48 0.27 -0.72 -7.82
CA LEU A 48 -0.31 -2.05 -7.74
C LEU A 48 -0.22 -2.63 -6.33
N ILE A 49 0.97 -2.58 -5.71
CA ILE A 49 1.20 -3.04 -4.33
C ILE A 49 0.30 -2.27 -3.36
N LEU A 50 0.24 -0.96 -3.48
CA LEU A 50 -0.60 -0.11 -2.63
C LEU A 50 -2.09 -0.44 -2.82
N SER A 51 -2.56 -0.65 -4.05
CA SER A 51 -3.95 -1.05 -4.30
C SER A 51 -4.29 -2.40 -3.64
N GLN A 52 -3.39 -3.39 -3.74
CA GLN A 52 -3.57 -4.68 -3.08
C GLN A 52 -3.58 -4.55 -1.55
N LEU A 53 -2.72 -3.70 -0.99
CA LEU A 53 -2.74 -3.37 0.44
C LEU A 53 -4.09 -2.79 0.85
N ALA A 54 -4.65 -1.85 0.07
CA ALA A 54 -5.96 -1.26 0.35
C ALA A 54 -7.07 -2.32 0.42
N VAL A 55 -7.08 -3.28 -0.52
CA VAL A 55 -8.07 -4.37 -0.57
C VAL A 55 -7.93 -5.29 0.65
N ALA A 56 -6.71 -5.76 0.94
CA ALA A 56 -6.44 -6.63 2.08
C ALA A 56 -6.84 -5.95 3.40
N ASN A 57 -6.48 -4.68 3.54
CA ASN A 57 -6.74 -3.89 4.73
C ASN A 57 -8.24 -3.56 4.89
N SER A 58 -8.96 -3.23 3.81
CA SER A 58 -10.42 -3.02 3.83
C SER A 58 -11.17 -4.29 4.25
N SER A 59 -10.69 -5.45 3.81
CA SER A 59 -11.27 -6.74 4.19
C SER A 59 -11.08 -6.98 5.69
N LEU A 60 -9.87 -6.71 6.21
CA LEU A 60 -9.57 -6.83 7.63
C LEU A 60 -10.41 -5.87 8.49
N VAL A 61 -10.58 -4.61 8.08
CA VAL A 61 -11.46 -3.64 8.75
C VAL A 61 -12.87 -4.20 8.91
N HIS A 62 -13.42 -4.82 7.86
CA HIS A 62 -14.78 -5.35 7.91
C HIS A 62 -14.92 -6.49 8.94
N GLU A 63 -13.98 -7.44 8.98
CA GLU A 63 -14.00 -8.54 9.96
C GLU A 63 -13.79 -8.03 11.38
N ILE A 64 -12.89 -7.08 11.59
CA ILE A 64 -12.64 -6.46 12.91
C ILE A 64 -13.90 -5.72 13.41
N GLN A 65 -14.63 -5.02 12.53
CA GLN A 65 -15.89 -4.38 12.90
C GLN A 65 -16.98 -5.39 13.29
N LYS A 66 -17.07 -6.52 12.58
CA LYS A 66 -18.00 -7.61 12.93
C LYS A 66 -17.62 -8.26 14.26
N GLU A 67 -16.34 -8.53 14.48
CA GLU A 67 -15.84 -9.08 15.73
C GLU A 67 -16.16 -8.16 16.91
N ARG A 68 -15.92 -6.85 16.79
CA ARG A 68 -16.31 -5.85 17.80
C ARG A 68 -17.81 -5.91 18.12
N GLY A 69 -18.66 -5.91 17.08
CA GLY A 69 -20.12 -5.94 17.26
C GLY A 69 -20.59 -7.21 17.97
N MET A 70 -20.04 -8.36 17.60
CA MET A 70 -20.38 -9.64 18.23
C MET A 70 -19.84 -9.76 19.66
N SER A 71 -18.63 -9.28 19.92
CA SER A 71 -18.02 -9.24 21.25
C SER A 71 -18.80 -8.33 22.20
N ALA A 72 -19.16 -7.12 21.77
CA ALA A 72 -20.01 -6.22 22.53
C ALA A 72 -21.39 -6.85 22.84
N GLY A 73 -22.00 -7.51 21.86
CA GLY A 73 -23.27 -8.24 22.04
C GLY A 73 -23.13 -9.44 23.00
N PHE A 74 -22.04 -10.18 22.91
CA PHE A 74 -21.72 -11.29 23.82
C PHE A 74 -21.56 -10.78 25.26
N ILE A 75 -20.79 -9.71 25.48
CA ILE A 75 -20.61 -9.10 26.81
C ILE A 75 -21.95 -8.57 27.34
N GLY A 76 -22.66 -7.76 26.54
CA GLY A 76 -23.90 -7.11 26.95
C GLY A 76 -25.05 -8.08 27.27
N SER A 77 -24.96 -9.32 26.79
CA SER A 77 -25.91 -10.40 27.07
C SER A 77 -25.39 -11.41 28.10
N ASN A 78 -24.30 -11.09 28.81
CA ASN A 78 -23.64 -11.99 29.77
C ASN A 78 -23.30 -13.37 29.17
N GLY A 79 -22.84 -13.38 27.91
CA GLY A 79 -22.39 -14.56 27.19
C GLY A 79 -23.47 -15.34 26.43
N SER A 80 -24.72 -14.86 26.42
CA SER A 80 -25.83 -15.56 25.75
C SER A 80 -25.88 -15.29 24.24
N ALA A 81 -25.83 -14.03 23.83
CA ALA A 81 -25.88 -13.65 22.42
C ALA A 81 -24.55 -13.97 21.73
N PHE A 82 -24.62 -14.43 20.48
CA PHE A 82 -23.45 -14.76 19.64
C PHE A 82 -22.51 -15.85 20.17
N GLN A 83 -22.87 -16.59 21.23
CA GLN A 83 -22.04 -17.64 21.81
C GLN A 83 -21.45 -18.62 20.79
N SER A 84 -22.25 -19.04 19.80
CA SER A 84 -21.82 -19.96 18.73
C SER A 84 -21.20 -19.27 17.51
N LYS A 85 -21.49 -17.98 17.30
CA LYS A 85 -21.03 -17.22 16.12
C LYS A 85 -19.70 -16.51 16.35
N LEU A 86 -19.47 -15.99 17.56
CA LEU A 86 -18.27 -15.24 17.91
C LEU A 86 -16.97 -16.04 17.67
N PRO A 87 -16.86 -17.34 18.06
CA PRO A 87 -15.66 -18.12 17.77
C PRO A 87 -15.41 -18.31 16.26
N LEU A 88 -16.47 -18.39 15.44
CA LEU A 88 -16.34 -18.49 13.98
C LEU A 88 -15.83 -17.17 13.41
N GLN A 89 -16.41 -16.05 13.85
CA GLN A 89 -15.97 -14.72 13.45
C GLN A 89 -14.51 -14.45 13.83
N GLN A 90 -14.06 -14.87 15.03
CA GLN A 90 -12.66 -14.74 15.45
C GLN A 90 -11.71 -15.50 14.51
N ARG A 91 -12.09 -16.69 14.04
CA ARG A 91 -11.31 -17.46 13.06
C ARG A 91 -11.23 -16.77 11.70
N ASP A 92 -12.30 -16.10 11.27
CA ASP A 92 -12.31 -15.37 10.01
C ASP A 92 -11.45 -14.11 10.09
N THR A 93 -11.50 -13.39 11.22
CA THR A 93 -10.55 -12.30 11.52
C THR A 93 -9.10 -12.80 11.50
N ASP A 94 -8.80 -13.94 12.13
CA ASP A 94 -7.44 -14.47 12.21
C ASP A 94 -6.85 -14.80 10.83
N LYS A 95 -7.66 -15.33 9.91
CA LYS A 95 -7.24 -15.56 8.53
C LYS A 95 -6.80 -14.26 7.87
N LEU A 96 -7.58 -13.19 8.01
CA LEU A 96 -7.25 -11.90 7.40
C LEU A 96 -6.08 -11.20 8.09
N ILE A 97 -5.92 -11.34 9.40
CA ILE A 97 -4.73 -10.88 10.11
C ILE A 97 -3.48 -11.56 9.54
N HIS A 98 -3.53 -12.88 9.35
CA HIS A 98 -2.42 -13.62 8.76
C HIS A 98 -2.13 -13.14 7.33
N THR A 99 -3.15 -13.02 6.47
CA THR A 99 -2.99 -12.49 5.10
C THR A 99 -2.37 -11.10 5.10
N PHE A 100 -2.82 -10.20 5.99
CA PHE A 100 -2.26 -8.86 6.12
C PHE A 100 -0.79 -8.90 6.57
N GLN A 101 -0.44 -9.71 7.57
CA GLN A 101 0.93 -9.85 8.05
C GLN A 101 1.88 -10.45 7.01
N SER A 102 1.43 -11.46 6.25
CA SER A 102 2.17 -12.02 5.12
C SER A 102 2.40 -10.95 4.05
N PHE A 103 1.36 -10.22 3.65
CA PHE A 103 1.47 -9.14 2.68
C PHE A 103 2.52 -8.10 3.07
N LEU A 104 2.52 -7.66 4.34
CA LEU A 104 3.51 -6.71 4.86
C LEU A 104 4.94 -7.26 4.92
N SER A 105 5.10 -8.58 4.92
CA SER A 105 6.42 -9.23 4.95
C SER A 105 6.97 -9.41 3.54
N ASP A 106 6.09 -9.74 2.59
CA ASP A 106 6.44 -9.99 1.19
C ASP A 106 6.64 -8.68 0.40
N HIS A 107 5.97 -7.61 0.82
CA HIS A 107 5.98 -6.31 0.14
C HIS A 107 6.52 -5.21 1.05
N PRO A 108 7.80 -4.80 0.91
CA PRO A 108 8.34 -3.68 1.65
C PRO A 108 7.62 -2.39 1.23
N LEU A 109 6.97 -1.76 2.20
CA LEU A 109 6.24 -0.51 1.98
C LEU A 109 7.17 0.70 2.19
N PRO A 110 6.83 1.86 1.59
CA PRO A 110 7.57 3.10 1.81
C PRO A 110 7.63 3.45 3.30
N SER A 111 8.72 4.10 3.73
CA SER A 111 8.92 4.55 5.12
C SER A 111 7.79 5.42 5.68
N ALA A 112 7.01 6.06 4.79
CA ALA A 112 5.82 6.81 5.14
C ALA A 112 4.75 5.97 5.89
N PHE A 113 4.74 4.64 5.73
CA PHE A 113 3.78 3.74 6.38
C PHE A 113 4.30 3.12 7.70
N THR A 114 5.57 3.36 8.05
CA THR A 114 6.22 2.65 9.16
C THR A 114 5.50 2.83 10.49
N THR A 115 4.98 4.04 10.76
CA THR A 115 4.30 4.35 12.03
C THR A 115 2.96 3.62 12.13
N GLU A 116 2.12 3.75 11.12
CA GLU A 116 0.78 3.18 11.04
C GLU A 116 0.83 1.65 11.07
N ILE A 117 1.78 1.05 10.34
CA ILE A 117 2.00 -0.41 10.37
C ILE A 117 2.42 -0.87 11.76
N ARG A 118 3.35 -0.16 12.41
CA ARG A 118 3.83 -0.52 13.74
C ARG A 118 2.70 -0.43 14.78
N ASN A 119 1.94 0.65 14.77
CA ASN A 119 0.79 0.81 15.68
C ASN A 119 -0.26 -0.29 15.47
N THR A 120 -0.59 -0.57 14.21
CA THR A 120 -1.53 -1.64 13.85
C THR A 120 -1.03 -3.00 14.33
N LYS A 121 0.25 -3.32 14.10
CA LYS A 121 0.85 -4.59 14.57
C LYS A 121 0.81 -4.71 16.10
N ASN A 122 1.08 -3.63 16.82
CA ASN A 122 1.01 -3.62 18.28
C ASN A 122 -0.42 -3.92 18.76
N LEU A 123 -1.43 -3.24 18.23
CA LEU A 123 -2.83 -3.50 18.58
C LEU A 123 -3.30 -4.91 18.19
N ILE A 124 -2.90 -5.40 17.01
CA ILE A 124 -3.19 -6.79 16.60
C ILE A 124 -2.60 -7.79 17.59
N SER A 125 -1.41 -7.54 18.13
CA SER A 125 -0.77 -8.44 19.10
C SER A 125 -1.53 -8.55 20.44
N GLU A 126 -2.37 -7.56 20.76
CA GLU A 126 -3.19 -7.53 21.98
C GLU A 126 -4.54 -8.25 21.83
N ILE A 127 -4.99 -8.53 20.60
CA ILE A 127 -6.27 -9.21 20.31
C ILE A 127 -6.47 -10.49 21.14
N PRO A 128 -5.49 -11.41 21.26
CA PRO A 128 -5.68 -12.62 22.04
C PRO A 128 -6.04 -12.37 23.51
N GLU A 129 -5.45 -11.33 24.12
CA GLU A 129 -5.75 -10.97 25.51
C GLU A 129 -7.13 -10.33 25.64
N ILE A 130 -7.53 -9.46 24.71
CA ILE A 130 -8.88 -8.91 24.67
C ILE A 130 -9.92 -10.03 24.53
N ARG A 131 -9.71 -10.98 23.61
CA ARG A 131 -10.61 -12.13 23.42
C ARG A 131 -10.72 -13.00 24.67
N LYS A 132 -9.63 -13.21 25.42
CA LYS A 132 -9.67 -13.91 26.72
C LYS A 132 -10.55 -13.17 27.72
N LYS A 133 -10.41 -11.84 27.82
CA LYS A 133 -11.25 -11.02 28.71
C LYS A 133 -12.73 -11.03 28.29
N VAL A 134 -13.02 -10.96 26.98
CA VAL A 134 -14.38 -11.08 26.43
C VAL A 134 -14.99 -12.43 26.81
N LYS A 135 -14.27 -13.53 26.57
CA LYS A 135 -14.73 -14.89 26.90
C LYS A 135 -14.95 -15.07 28.41
N GLY A 136 -14.09 -14.49 29.23
CA GLY A 136 -14.20 -14.51 30.69
C GLY A 136 -15.19 -13.50 31.27
N LEU A 137 -15.84 -12.67 30.43
CA LEU A 137 -16.71 -11.57 30.84
C LEU A 137 -16.04 -10.63 31.87
N SER A 138 -14.71 -10.45 31.76
CA SER A 138 -13.90 -9.65 32.68
C SER A 138 -13.53 -8.26 32.14
N ILE A 139 -13.99 -7.92 30.93
CA ILE A 139 -13.91 -6.59 30.33
C ILE A 139 -15.33 -6.03 30.16
N ASN A 140 -15.49 -4.73 30.37
CA ASN A 140 -16.77 -4.08 30.08
C ASN A 140 -16.90 -3.75 28.58
N VAL A 141 -18.13 -3.49 28.13
CA VAL A 141 -18.41 -3.19 26.72
C VAL A 141 -17.67 -1.94 26.23
N ALA A 142 -17.53 -0.92 27.07
CA ALA A 142 -16.90 0.34 26.66
C ALA A 142 -15.41 0.16 26.32
N ASP A 143 -14.67 -0.58 27.16
CA ASP A 143 -13.24 -0.85 26.97
C ASP A 143 -13.00 -1.78 25.77
N GLU A 144 -13.85 -2.79 25.57
CA GLU A 144 -13.80 -3.67 24.40
C GLU A 144 -14.04 -2.87 23.10
N VAL A 145 -15.11 -2.07 23.06
CA VAL A 145 -15.44 -1.23 21.91
C VAL A 145 -14.34 -0.21 21.65
N ALA A 146 -13.75 0.39 22.69
CA ALA A 146 -12.66 1.34 22.56
C ALA A 146 -11.42 0.71 21.90
N PHE A 147 -11.03 -0.49 22.34
CA PHE A 147 -9.91 -1.23 21.76
C PHE A 147 -10.10 -1.48 20.26
N TYR A 148 -11.20 -2.11 19.86
CA TYR A 148 -11.42 -2.41 18.44
C TYR A 148 -11.68 -1.15 17.60
N THR A 149 -12.15 -0.06 18.21
CA THR A 149 -12.28 1.24 17.53
C THR A 149 -10.91 1.86 17.26
N ALA A 150 -9.99 1.78 18.22
CA ALA A 150 -8.60 2.21 18.02
C ALA A 150 -7.93 1.39 16.91
N LEU A 151 -8.09 0.06 16.91
CA LEU A 151 -7.56 -0.80 15.85
C LEU A 151 -8.15 -0.46 14.48
N ASN A 152 -9.47 -0.29 14.37
CA ASN A 152 -10.10 0.13 13.12
C ASN A 152 -9.57 1.48 12.63
N LYS A 153 -9.29 2.43 13.52
CA LYS A 153 -8.74 3.73 13.16
C LYS A 153 -7.33 3.62 12.57
N GLU A 154 -6.47 2.81 13.16
CA GLU A 154 -5.12 2.56 12.61
C GLU A 154 -5.18 1.81 11.27
N LEU A 155 -6.10 0.86 11.11
CA LEU A 155 -6.31 0.22 9.82
C LEU A 155 -6.82 1.24 8.78
N LEU A 156 -7.80 2.08 9.10
CA LEU A 156 -8.30 3.09 8.17
C LEU A 156 -7.24 4.14 7.80
N SER A 157 -6.33 4.51 8.71
CA SER A 157 -5.25 5.43 8.38
C SER A 157 -4.30 4.87 7.32
N ILE A 158 -4.08 3.55 7.30
CA ILE A 158 -3.33 2.86 6.23
C ILE A 158 -4.09 2.97 4.91
N VAL A 159 -5.41 2.79 4.88
CA VAL A 159 -6.22 2.97 3.65
C VAL A 159 -6.09 4.41 3.14
N ASP A 160 -6.22 5.40 4.01
CA ASP A 160 -6.12 6.81 3.64
C ASP A 160 -4.75 7.17 3.08
N LEU A 161 -3.68 6.66 3.70
CA LEU A 161 -2.31 6.89 3.24
C LEU A 161 -2.06 6.21 1.89
N THR A 162 -2.61 5.02 1.71
CA THR A 162 -2.58 4.25 0.45
C THR A 162 -3.31 5.01 -0.65
N ALA A 163 -4.50 5.56 -0.38
CA ALA A 163 -5.24 6.37 -1.33
C ALA A 163 -4.47 7.65 -1.69
N LYS A 164 -3.89 8.37 -0.72
CA LYS A 164 -3.09 9.59 -0.97
C LYS A 164 -1.85 9.32 -1.82
N LYS A 165 -1.20 8.16 -1.65
CA LYS A 165 0.01 7.79 -2.40
C LYS A 165 -0.30 7.12 -3.74
N GLY A 166 -1.36 6.33 -3.81
CA GLY A 166 -1.83 5.64 -5.01
C GLY A 166 -2.58 6.56 -5.99
N ALA A 167 -3.32 7.55 -5.49
CA ALA A 167 -4.04 8.54 -6.29
C ALA A 167 -3.14 9.65 -6.84
N ASN A 168 -1.84 9.40 -7.06
CA ASN A 168 -1.00 10.35 -7.74
C ASN A 168 -1.57 10.55 -9.16
N GLN A 169 -2.34 11.63 -9.35
CA GLN A 169 -3.00 12.02 -10.61
C GLN A 169 -2.07 11.95 -11.82
N GLN A 170 -0.76 12.07 -11.58
CA GLN A 170 0.29 11.89 -12.58
C GLN A 170 0.27 10.52 -13.28
N ILE A 171 -0.13 9.43 -12.63
CA ILE A 171 -0.09 8.09 -13.24
C ILE A 171 -1.27 7.89 -14.20
N ALA A 172 -2.48 8.32 -13.83
CA ALA A 172 -3.63 8.29 -14.73
C ALA A 172 -3.43 9.22 -15.94
N ILE A 173 -2.80 10.39 -15.74
CA ILE A 173 -2.49 11.34 -16.81
C ILE A 173 -1.36 10.83 -17.72
N LYS A 174 -0.33 10.16 -17.18
CA LYS A 174 0.78 9.59 -17.98
C LYS A 174 0.45 8.27 -18.67
N ALA A 175 -0.51 7.50 -18.17
CA ALA A 175 -0.95 6.26 -18.81
C ALA A 175 -1.95 6.49 -19.96
N ALA A 176 -2.62 7.64 -19.97
CA ALA A 176 -3.58 8.04 -21.00
C ALA A 176 -2.96 8.92 -22.11
N ALA A 177 -1.70 9.32 -21.97
CA ALA A 177 -0.92 10.09 -22.94
C ALA A 177 0.09 9.20 -23.65
#